data_AF-A0A8T4Y3G4-F1
#
_entry.id   AF-A0A8T4Y3G4-F1
#
_cell.length_a   1.000
_cell.length_b   1.000
_cell.length_c   1.000
_cell.angle_alpha   90.00
_cell.angle_beta   90.00
_cell.angle_gamma   90.00
#
_symmetry.space_group_name_H-M   'P 1'
#
loop_
_entity.id
_entity.type
_entity.pdbx_description
1 polymer ?
#
loop_
_entity_poly.entity_id
_entity_poly.type
_entity_poly.pdbx_seq_one_letter_code
_entity_poly.pdbx_strand_id
1 'polypeptide(L)'
;MEIGKAFPTSREYVDFFEVIKKESSKILELSLMESRKEYAEFLEQKREGHPSVAEFIGLGTFEILYGADNTLKLLDEAVSRVIENNEVLIAVVKRGMKTVEMITKIAHAHLVFKDIVGSLFIYGVQPRTGLYNVSSDEQGIHLTPVV
;
A
#
# COMPACT_ATOMS: atom_id res chain seq x y z
N MET A 1 -21.97 8.43 21.79
CA MET A 1 -20.51 8.62 21.77
C MET A 1 -20.12 8.69 20.31
N GLU A 2 -20.05 9.88 19.75
CA GLU A 2 -19.82 10.10 18.32
C GLU A 2 -18.32 10.03 18.04
N ILE A 3 -17.90 8.99 17.33
CA ILE A 3 -16.52 8.82 16.85
C ILE A 3 -16.50 9.40 15.43
N GLY A 4 -16.65 10.72 15.34
CA GLY A 4 -16.73 11.44 14.09
C GLY A 4 -15.35 11.89 13.60
N LYS A 5 -14.97 11.41 12.41
CA LYS A 5 -13.84 11.84 11.56
C LYS A 5 -12.44 11.58 12.13
N ALA A 6 -11.87 10.43 11.81
CA ALA A 6 -10.43 10.23 11.89
C ALA A 6 -9.79 10.63 10.55
N PHE A 7 -9.30 11.87 10.51
CA PHE A 7 -8.27 12.40 9.61
C PHE A 7 -8.68 12.75 8.16
N PRO A 8 -9.22 13.97 7.94
CA PRO A 8 -9.54 14.53 6.62
C PRO A 8 -8.32 15.00 5.82
N THR A 9 -7.12 15.10 6.40
CA THR A 9 -5.94 15.69 5.74
C THR A 9 -4.64 14.97 6.09
N SER A 10 -3.64 15.06 5.20
CA SER A 10 -2.29 14.48 5.37
C SER A 10 -1.60 14.89 6.68
N ARG A 11 -1.97 16.03 7.27
CA ARG A 11 -1.43 16.56 8.53
C ARG A 11 -1.90 15.77 9.75
N GLU A 12 -3.15 15.34 9.72
CA GLU A 12 -3.80 14.62 10.79
C GLU A 12 -3.35 13.13 10.83
N TYR A 13 -3.02 12.57 9.66
CA TYR A 13 -2.28 11.31 9.54
C TYR A 13 -0.85 11.41 10.11
N VAL A 14 -0.16 12.53 9.88
CA VAL A 14 1.17 12.80 10.47
C VAL A 14 1.10 12.87 12.00
N ASP A 15 0.05 13.47 12.57
CA ASP A 15 -0.15 13.58 14.02
C ASP A 15 -0.41 12.21 14.69
N PHE A 16 -1.19 11.32 14.05
CA PHE A 16 -1.33 9.92 14.50
C PHE A 16 0.03 9.20 14.54
N PHE A 17 0.85 9.41 13.52
CA PHE A 17 2.19 8.84 13.49
C PHE A 17 3.16 9.50 14.48
N GLU A 18 3.00 10.79 14.82
CA GLU A 18 3.75 11.46 15.89
C GLU A 18 3.51 10.84 17.28
N VAL A 19 2.29 10.37 17.54
CA VAL A 19 1.95 9.64 18.78
C VAL A 19 2.67 8.28 18.83
N ILE A 20 2.79 7.59 17.68
CA ILE A 20 3.53 6.33 17.54
C ILE A 20 5.08 6.56 17.55
N LYS A 21 5.52 7.77 17.21
CA LYS A 21 6.93 8.21 17.02
C LYS A 21 7.77 8.24 18.30
N LYS A 22 7.14 8.23 19.48
CA LYS A 22 7.80 8.54 20.76
C LYS A 22 8.92 7.55 21.19
N GLU A 23 9.21 6.51 20.41
CA GLU A 23 10.18 5.46 20.72
C GLU A 23 11.34 5.26 19.71
N SER A 24 11.51 6.08 18.64
CA SER A 24 12.47 5.78 17.55
C SER A 24 13.61 6.81 17.35
N SER A 25 14.73 6.37 16.75
CA SER A 25 15.96 7.17 16.57
C SER A 25 15.87 8.18 15.42
N LYS A 26 16.33 9.41 15.68
CA LYS A 26 16.29 10.60 14.79
C LYS A 26 16.67 10.39 13.31
N ILE A 27 17.55 9.46 12.98
CA ILE A 27 18.02 9.21 11.61
C ILE A 27 16.97 8.44 10.79
N LEU A 28 16.30 7.47 11.43
CA LEU A 28 15.20 6.73 10.81
C LEU A 28 14.01 7.67 10.54
N GLU A 29 13.76 8.62 11.44
CA GLU A 29 12.70 9.62 11.29
C GLU A 29 12.92 10.54 10.09
N LEU A 30 14.13 11.04 9.89
CA LEU A 30 14.46 11.90 8.75
C LEU A 30 14.31 11.17 7.41
N SER A 31 14.81 9.93 7.33
CA SER A 31 14.67 9.09 6.13
C SER A 31 13.21 8.74 5.84
N LEU A 32 12.39 8.46 6.87
CA LEU A 32 10.95 8.28 6.70
C LEU A 32 10.26 9.56 6.25
N MET A 33 10.65 10.73 6.75
CA MET A 33 10.04 12.01 6.38
C MET A 33 10.34 12.42 4.93
N GLU A 34 11.57 12.23 4.46
CA GLU A 34 11.93 12.47 3.05
C GLU A 34 11.18 11.51 2.13
N SER A 35 11.18 10.22 2.45
CA SER A 35 10.42 9.21 1.69
C SER A 35 8.91 9.51 1.67
N ARG A 36 8.36 10.08 2.74
CA ARG A 36 6.94 10.48 2.81
C ARG A 36 6.61 11.70 1.95
N LYS A 37 7.53 12.66 1.83
CA LYS A 37 7.34 13.84 0.98
C LYS A 37 7.36 13.44 -0.50
N GLU A 38 8.36 12.67 -0.90
CA GLU A 38 8.45 12.11 -2.26
C GLU A 38 7.22 11.27 -2.61
N TYR A 39 6.75 10.49 -1.63
CA TYR A 39 5.55 9.67 -1.79
C TYR A 39 4.27 10.49 -1.91
N ALA A 40 4.14 11.58 -1.15
CA ALA A 40 3.00 12.50 -1.27
C ALA A 40 2.99 13.21 -2.63
N GLU A 41 4.15 13.69 -3.10
CA GLU A 41 4.29 14.29 -4.43
C GLU A 41 3.97 13.28 -5.55
N PHE A 42 4.42 12.03 -5.40
CA PHE A 42 4.06 10.93 -6.30
C PHE A 42 2.55 10.68 -6.33
N LEU A 43 1.88 10.66 -5.17
CA LEU A 43 0.44 10.49 -5.09
C LEU A 43 -0.32 11.64 -5.74
N GLU A 44 0.09 12.89 -5.50
CA GLU A 44 -0.53 14.06 -6.14
C GLU A 44 -0.40 13.97 -7.66
N GLN A 45 0.80 13.67 -8.17
CA GLN A 45 1.02 13.49 -9.61
C GLN A 45 0.16 12.34 -10.19
N LYS A 46 -0.01 11.24 -9.45
CA LYS A 46 -0.85 10.11 -9.91
C LYS A 46 -2.33 10.40 -9.84
N ARG A 47 -2.79 11.24 -8.91
CA ARG A 47 -4.20 11.66 -8.83
C ARG A 47 -4.64 12.47 -10.05
N GLU A 48 -3.74 13.21 -10.70
CA GLU A 48 -4.06 13.93 -11.95
C GLU A 48 -4.50 12.99 -13.08
N GLY A 49 -3.95 11.77 -13.15
CA GLY A 49 -4.31 10.75 -14.15
C GLY A 49 -5.26 9.65 -13.66
N HIS A 50 -5.32 9.43 -12.34
CA HIS A 50 -6.10 8.38 -11.69
C HIS A 50 -6.76 8.91 -10.42
N PRO A 51 -7.80 9.76 -10.54
CA PRO A 51 -8.37 10.50 -9.42
C PRO A 51 -9.02 9.60 -8.36
N SER A 52 -9.32 8.35 -8.70
CA SER A 52 -9.91 7.38 -7.80
C SER A 52 -8.88 6.66 -6.93
N VAL A 53 -7.56 6.81 -7.13
CA VAL A 53 -6.56 6.14 -6.28
C VAL A 53 -6.27 6.99 -5.05
N ALA A 54 -6.65 6.48 -3.88
CA ALA A 54 -6.43 7.15 -2.61
C ALA A 54 -4.96 7.07 -2.18
N GLU A 55 -4.40 5.85 -2.16
CA GLU A 55 -3.16 5.55 -1.47
C GLU A 55 -2.54 4.19 -1.91
N PHE A 56 -1.22 4.11 -1.90
CA PHE A 56 -0.39 2.90 -1.89
C PHE A 56 0.26 2.66 -0.50
N ILE A 57 -0.09 1.59 0.21
CA ILE A 57 0.48 1.32 1.54
C ILE A 57 1.41 0.11 1.50
N GLY A 58 2.70 0.35 1.75
CA GLY A 58 3.67 -0.72 2.00
C GLY A 58 3.61 -1.21 3.44
N LEU A 59 2.94 -2.34 3.69
CA LEU A 59 2.67 -2.82 5.06
C LEU A 59 3.84 -3.57 5.71
N GLY A 60 4.83 -4.01 4.93
CA GLY A 60 5.94 -4.82 5.44
C GLY A 60 6.79 -4.12 6.49
N THR A 61 7.13 -2.86 6.28
CA THR A 61 7.90 -2.07 7.27
C THR A 61 7.07 -1.82 8.53
N PHE A 62 5.77 -1.56 8.38
CA PHE A 62 4.87 -1.37 9.53
C PHE A 62 4.77 -2.64 10.39
N GLU A 63 4.61 -3.81 9.77
CA GLU A 63 4.53 -5.06 10.54
C GLU A 63 5.83 -5.37 11.28
N ILE A 64 6.99 -5.07 10.67
CA ILE A 64 8.30 -5.26 11.32
C ILE A 64 8.45 -4.34 12.54
N LEU A 65 8.05 -3.07 12.41
CA LEU A 65 8.26 -2.07 13.47
C LEU A 65 7.21 -2.12 14.57
N TYR A 66 5.95 -2.39 14.22
CA TYR A 66 4.80 -2.21 15.12
C TYR A 66 3.99 -3.49 15.32
N GLY A 67 4.35 -4.59 14.66
CA GLY A 67 3.68 -5.87 14.77
C GLY A 67 2.41 -6.01 13.93
N ALA A 68 1.91 -7.25 13.89
CA ALA A 68 0.77 -7.65 13.05
C ALA A 68 -0.54 -6.93 13.44
N ASP A 69 -0.86 -6.88 14.73
CA ASP A 69 -2.14 -6.33 15.20
C ASP A 69 -2.26 -4.83 14.88
N ASN A 70 -1.20 -4.06 15.08
CA ASN A 70 -1.20 -2.63 14.75
C ASN A 70 -1.22 -2.39 13.23
N THR A 71 -0.61 -3.28 12.45
CA THR A 71 -0.66 -3.23 10.98
C THR A 71 -2.09 -3.46 10.47
N LEU A 72 -2.84 -4.39 11.08
CA LEU A 72 -4.24 -4.62 10.73
C LEU A 72 -5.14 -3.45 11.11
N LYS A 73 -4.92 -2.83 12.27
CA LYS A 73 -5.67 -1.62 12.66
C LYS A 73 -5.45 -0.46 11.68
N LEU A 74 -4.20 -0.22 11.29
CA LEU A 74 -3.86 0.80 10.28
C LEU A 74 -4.59 0.51 8.95
N LEU A 75 -4.60 -0.76 8.54
CA LEU A 75 -5.27 -1.15 7.30
C LEU A 75 -6.79 -0.99 7.39
N ASP A 76 -7.42 -1.36 8.50
CA ASP A 76 -8.86 -1.24 8.72
C ASP A 76 -9.33 0.22 8.64
N GLU A 77 -8.54 1.13 9.21
CA GLU A 77 -8.77 2.58 9.11
C GLU A 77 -8.64 3.07 7.67
N ALA A 78 -7.58 2.67 6.97
CA ALA A 78 -7.38 3.03 5.57
C ALA A 78 -8.50 2.50 4.66
N VAL A 79 -8.94 1.26 4.89
CA VAL A 79 -10.05 0.62 4.16
C VAL A 79 -11.36 1.37 4.40
N SER A 80 -11.67 1.70 5.65
CA SER A 80 -12.89 2.44 5.99
C SER A 80 -12.97 3.77 5.25
N ARG A 81 -11.86 4.50 5.23
CA ARG A 81 -11.76 5.79 4.53
C ARG A 81 -11.97 5.67 3.01
N VAL A 82 -11.33 4.70 2.36
CA VAL A 82 -11.50 4.55 0.89
C VAL A 82 -12.90 4.08 0.52
N ILE A 83 -13.58 3.32 1.39
CA ILE A 83 -14.99 2.97 1.21
C ILE A 83 -15.87 4.22 1.31
N GLU A 84 -15.66 5.05 2.35
CA GLU A 84 -16.42 6.29 2.56
C GLU A 84 -16.27 7.28 1.39
N ASN A 85 -15.05 7.39 0.83
CA ASN A 85 -14.74 8.32 -0.24
C ASN A 85 -14.93 7.74 -1.65
N ASN A 86 -15.29 6.45 -1.77
CA ASN A 86 -15.34 5.72 -3.03
C ASN A 86 -14.02 5.79 -3.84
N GLU A 87 -12.90 5.58 -3.13
CA GLU A 87 -11.54 5.57 -3.66
C GLU A 87 -10.94 4.14 -3.68
N VAL A 88 -9.74 4.01 -4.25
CA VAL A 88 -8.99 2.76 -4.39
C VAL A 88 -7.77 2.80 -3.48
N LEU A 89 -7.67 1.80 -2.61
CA LEU A 89 -6.48 1.51 -1.80
C LEU A 89 -5.66 0.39 -2.44
N ILE A 90 -4.36 0.60 -2.61
CA ILE A 90 -3.43 -0.43 -3.08
C ILE A 90 -2.48 -0.80 -1.93
N ALA A 91 -2.71 -1.93 -1.29
CA ALA A 91 -1.81 -2.45 -0.26
C ALA A 91 -0.72 -3.33 -0.89
N VAL A 92 0.54 -3.03 -0.59
CA VAL A 92 1.70 -3.83 -1.01
C VAL A 92 2.22 -4.61 0.19
N VAL A 93 2.20 -5.93 0.06
CA VAL A 93 2.56 -6.88 1.11
C VAL A 93 3.68 -7.80 0.64
N LYS A 94 4.51 -8.27 1.56
CA LYS A 94 5.59 -9.23 1.29
C LYS A 94 5.18 -10.62 1.78
N ARG A 95 5.66 -11.66 1.08
CA ARG A 95 5.53 -13.04 1.58
C ARG A 95 6.21 -13.18 2.94
N GLY A 96 5.60 -13.96 3.82
CA GLY A 96 6.10 -14.20 5.18
C GLY A 96 5.54 -13.25 6.24
N MET A 97 4.82 -12.19 5.84
CA MET A 97 4.07 -11.37 6.78
C MET A 97 2.96 -12.19 7.45
N LYS A 98 2.77 -12.00 8.75
CA LYS A 98 1.70 -12.65 9.52
C LYS A 98 0.32 -12.16 9.09
N THR A 99 0.21 -10.90 8.68
CA THR A 99 -1.06 -10.29 8.30
C THR A 99 -1.51 -10.61 6.87
N VAL A 100 -0.64 -11.19 6.03
CA VAL A 100 -0.92 -11.42 4.60
C VAL A 100 -2.23 -12.15 4.37
N GLU A 101 -2.52 -13.20 5.14
CA GLU A 101 -3.74 -13.99 4.95
C GLU A 101 -4.99 -13.13 5.15
N MET A 102 -5.02 -12.33 6.21
CA MET A 102 -6.16 -11.46 6.53
C MET A 102 -6.32 -10.34 5.50
N ILE A 103 -5.21 -9.73 5.07
CA ILE A 103 -5.19 -8.68 4.04
C ILE A 103 -5.76 -9.21 2.73
N THR A 104 -5.37 -10.42 2.32
CA THR A 104 -5.85 -11.03 1.08
C THR A 104 -7.35 -11.36 1.11
N LYS A 105 -7.93 -11.60 2.30
CA LYS A 105 -9.36 -11.90 2.46
C LYS A 105 -10.25 -10.66 2.30
N ILE A 106 -9.75 -9.48 2.68
CA ILE A 106 -10.50 -8.22 2.58
C ILE A 106 -10.27 -7.50 1.25
N ALA A 107 -9.22 -7.86 0.51
CA ALA A 107 -8.90 -7.23 -0.76
C ALA A 107 -9.95 -7.58 -1.83
N HIS A 108 -10.46 -6.56 -2.52
CA HIS A 108 -11.34 -6.77 -3.69
C HIS A 108 -10.55 -7.39 -4.86
N ALA A 109 -9.30 -6.95 -5.02
CA ALA A 109 -8.36 -7.51 -5.98
C ALA A 109 -7.05 -7.94 -5.30
N HIS A 110 -6.59 -9.16 -5.60
CA HIS A 110 -5.33 -9.72 -5.12
C HIS A 110 -4.47 -10.10 -6.33
N LEU A 111 -3.44 -9.29 -6.58
CA LEU A 111 -2.44 -9.51 -7.61
C LEU A 111 -1.13 -9.99 -6.97
N VAL A 112 -0.50 -11.00 -7.56
CA VAL A 112 0.76 -11.55 -7.10
C VAL A 112 1.86 -11.28 -8.11
N PHE A 113 2.92 -10.63 -7.64
CA PHE A 113 4.17 -10.50 -8.36
C PHE A 113 5.10 -11.67 -7.99
N LYS A 114 5.75 -12.27 -8.98
CA LYS A 114 6.62 -13.43 -8.77
C LYS A 114 7.82 -13.38 -9.70
N ASP A 115 9.01 -13.63 -9.14
CA ASP A 115 10.20 -13.96 -9.92
C ASP A 115 10.10 -15.42 -10.38
N ILE A 116 10.19 -15.64 -11.68
CA ILE A 116 10.30 -16.97 -12.30
C ILE A 116 11.50 -16.95 -13.23
N VAL A 117 12.55 -17.69 -12.87
CA VAL A 117 13.80 -17.80 -13.64
C VAL A 117 14.43 -16.42 -13.92
N GLY A 118 14.42 -15.53 -12.93
CA GLY A 118 15.03 -14.19 -13.02
C GLY A 118 14.20 -13.17 -13.79
N SER A 119 12.96 -13.50 -14.14
CA SER A 119 12.02 -12.61 -14.83
C SER A 119 10.81 -12.32 -13.95
N LEU A 120 10.30 -11.09 -14.00
CA LEU A 120 9.14 -10.67 -13.22
C LEU A 120 7.85 -11.09 -13.92
N PHE A 121 6.93 -11.69 -13.16
CA PHE A 121 5.59 -12.04 -13.62
C PHE A 121 4.53 -11.50 -12.68
N ILE A 122 3.34 -11.27 -13.22
CA ILE A 122 2.14 -10.89 -12.47
C ILE A 122 0.97 -11.82 -12.83
N TYR A 123 0.15 -12.16 -11.84
CA TYR A 123 -1.14 -12.81 -12.05
C TYR A 123 -2.13 -12.43 -10.95
N GLY A 124 -3.42 -12.44 -11.28
CA GLY A 124 -4.51 -12.28 -10.33
C GLY A 124 -4.89 -13.60 -9.68
N VAL A 125 -4.97 -13.57 -8.35
CA VAL A 125 -5.61 -14.61 -7.54
C VAL A 125 -7.10 -14.33 -7.43
N GLN A 126 -7.45 -13.05 -7.27
CA GLN A 126 -8.82 -12.55 -7.23
C GLN A 126 -8.89 -11.21 -7.98
N PRO A 127 -9.64 -11.09 -9.08
CA PRO A 127 -10.12 -12.20 -9.90
C PRO A 127 -8.95 -13.07 -10.42
N ARG A 128 -9.23 -14.33 -10.79
CA ARG A 128 -8.21 -15.21 -11.39
C ARG A 128 -7.87 -14.74 -12.80
N THR A 129 -6.59 -14.61 -13.12
CA THR A 129 -6.09 -14.28 -14.47
C THR A 129 -5.08 -15.30 -14.97
N GLY A 130 -4.69 -15.19 -16.24
CA GLY A 130 -3.48 -15.84 -16.75
C GLY A 130 -2.20 -15.26 -16.13
N LEU A 131 -1.06 -15.90 -16.41
CA LEU A 131 0.26 -15.44 -16.02
C LEU A 131 0.79 -14.47 -17.08
N TYR A 132 1.28 -13.30 -16.67
CA TYR A 132 1.86 -12.30 -17.58
C TYR A 132 3.30 -12.04 -17.19
N ASN A 133 4.21 -12.07 -18.17
CA ASN A 133 5.55 -11.52 -18.01
C ASN A 133 5.47 -9.99 -17.98
N VAL A 134 6.17 -9.39 -17.03
CA VAL A 134 6.31 -7.94 -16.91
C VAL A 134 7.66 -7.54 -17.49
N SER A 135 7.65 -6.74 -18.54
CA SER A 135 8.85 -6.15 -19.13
C SER A 135 8.73 -4.62 -19.17
N SER A 136 9.86 -3.94 -19.36
CA SER A 136 9.91 -2.49 -19.52
C SER A 136 10.82 -2.14 -20.69
N ASP A 137 10.43 -1.15 -21.49
CA ASP A 137 11.26 -0.52 -22.51
C ASP A 137 11.03 1.01 -22.51
N GLU A 138 11.51 1.70 -23.55
CA GLU A 138 11.33 3.16 -23.71
C GLU A 138 9.86 3.60 -23.84
N GLN A 139 8.95 2.68 -24.19
CA GLN A 139 7.53 2.94 -24.39
C GLN A 139 6.71 2.67 -23.11
N GLY A 140 7.32 2.01 -22.12
CA GLY A 140 6.74 1.81 -20.79
C GLY A 140 6.74 0.36 -20.33
N ILE A 141 5.78 0.02 -19.48
CA ILE A 141 5.59 -1.32 -18.91
C ILE A 141 4.67 -2.14 -19.81
N HIS A 142 5.08 -3.36 -20.13
CA HIS A 142 4.33 -4.30 -20.96
C HIS A 142 3.97 -5.57 -20.20
N LEU A 143 2.76 -6.07 -20.45
CA LEU A 143 2.27 -7.34 -19.91
C LEU A 143 2.11 -8.34 -21.05
N THR A 144 3.03 -9.31 -21.15
CA THR A 144 2.99 -10.34 -22.19
C THR A 144 2.40 -11.63 -21.61
N PRO A 145 1.26 -12.13 -22.10
CA PRO A 145 0.66 -13.36 -21.60
C PRO A 145 1.58 -14.57 -21.87
N VAL A 146 1.73 -15.42 -20.87
CA VAL A 146 2.39 -16.72 -20.99
C VAL A 146 1.31 -17.74 -21.34
N VAL A 147 1.33 -18.23 -22.58
CA VAL A 147 0.44 -19.29 -23.11
C VAL A 147 0.98 -20.68 -22.79
#